data_AF-A0A0G0ZQP4-F1
#
_entry.id   AF-A0A0G0ZQP4-F1
#
_cell.length_a   1.000
_cell.length_b   1.000
_cell.length_c   1.000
_cell.angle_alpha   90.00
_cell.angle_beta   90.00
_cell.angle_gamma   90.00
#
_symmetry.space_group_name_H-M   'P 1'
#
loop_
_entity.id
_entity.type
_entity.pdbx_description
1 polymer ?
#
loop_
_entity_poly.entity_id
_entity_poly.type
_entity_poly.pdbx_seq_one_letter_code
_entity_poly.pdbx_strand_id
1 'polypeptide(L)'
;MNKKLRIIPLLTFIYLVGIFFFFLYSFTQIDLNLTLSTSHLLYAIQQFFQRIGYFQRPLSTFLYISIVLLLYTLYFILYTIAKKNRLGNKNLWTLIGITAGLLFLSYPAFSYDLFNYLFDARIVTLYQENPYIHKALDYPQDPWILFMRWTHRTYPYGPGWLAMTVPLSFIGFQKFVMTLYLFKALMVGSYLASIVAIKRIMQVINPSHTLAGIILFALNPLVLTEALISGHNDIVMIALGLWSVYFLIIKRYWWSIVLLLISISIKFATVFLFPAFVNSFWHYKSREKINWEYVVLISLAGMMVSVVAATFRTQFQPWYLLYILPFASLLVHRPAVVISTIIISIAGSLQYIPFLYTGNWDPPIPTILNAIMVGGVLISLLVVVFQRRFIVK
;
A
#
# COMPACT_ATOMS: atom_id res chain seq x y z
N MET A 1 -17.90 23.48 -27.22
CA MET A 1 -17.13 22.33 -26.66
C MET A 1 -16.16 22.85 -25.59
N ASN A 2 -16.36 22.49 -24.33
CA ASN A 2 -15.78 23.18 -23.16
C ASN A 2 -14.25 22.99 -23.05
N LYS A 3 -13.45 24.07 -22.99
CA LYS A 3 -11.96 24.03 -22.84
C LYS A 3 -11.49 23.10 -21.70
N LYS A 4 -12.31 22.89 -20.67
CA LYS A 4 -12.04 22.00 -19.52
C LYS A 4 -11.90 20.51 -19.87
N LEU A 5 -12.50 20.02 -20.97
CA LEU A 5 -12.38 18.61 -21.39
C LEU A 5 -11.03 18.30 -22.07
N ARG A 6 -10.35 19.31 -22.62
CA ARG A 6 -9.02 19.14 -23.27
C ARG A 6 -7.85 18.98 -22.29
N ILE A 7 -8.05 19.30 -21.01
CA ILE A 7 -6.98 19.25 -19.99
C ILE A 7 -6.80 17.84 -19.40
N ILE A 8 -7.83 16.99 -19.42
CA ILE A 8 -7.77 15.65 -18.81
C ILE A 8 -6.70 14.74 -19.45
N PRO A 9 -6.55 14.67 -20.79
CA PRO A 9 -5.47 13.90 -21.41
C PRO A 9 -4.08 14.41 -21.01
N LEU A 10 -3.90 15.73 -20.93
CA LEU A 10 -2.64 16.34 -20.49
C LEU A 10 -2.32 16.00 -19.03
N LEU A 11 -3.29 16.11 -18.12
CA LEU A 11 -3.10 15.72 -16.71
C LEU A 11 -2.80 14.23 -16.55
N THR A 12 -3.50 13.38 -17.31
CA THR A 12 -3.22 11.93 -17.36
C THR A 12 -1.77 11.70 -17.80
N PHE A 13 -1.33 12.36 -18.86
CA PHE A 13 0.04 12.24 -19.36
C PHE A 13 1.07 12.69 -18.32
N ILE A 14 0.90 13.89 -17.74
CA ILE A 14 1.82 14.42 -16.71
C ILE A 14 1.87 13.50 -15.49
N TYR A 15 0.73 12.93 -15.07
CA TYR A 15 0.70 11.95 -13.98
C TYR A 15 1.51 10.70 -14.33
N LEU A 16 1.34 10.15 -15.53
CA LEU A 16 2.10 8.97 -15.96
C LEU A 16 3.60 9.26 -16.09
N VAL A 17 3.98 10.47 -16.49
CA VAL A 17 5.38 10.93 -16.45
C VAL A 17 5.90 10.97 -15.01
N GLY A 18 5.10 11.48 -14.07
CA GLY A 18 5.43 11.44 -12.64
C GLY A 18 5.62 10.01 -12.11
N ILE A 19 4.73 9.08 -12.49
CA ILE A 19 4.86 7.66 -12.15
C ILE A 19 6.11 7.04 -12.78
N PHE A 20 6.43 7.39 -14.03
CA PHE A 20 7.64 6.92 -14.68
C PHE A 20 8.90 7.41 -13.96
N PHE A 21 8.96 8.67 -13.54
CA PHE A 21 10.05 9.16 -12.70
C PHE A 21 10.10 8.45 -11.34
N PHE A 22 8.95 8.10 -10.75
CA PHE A 22 8.93 7.36 -9.49
C PHE A 22 9.42 5.92 -9.65
N PHE A 23 9.05 5.27 -10.78
CA PHE A 23 9.61 4.00 -11.21
C PHE A 23 11.14 4.08 -11.32
N LEU A 24 11.69 5.06 -12.04
CA LEU A 24 13.14 5.25 -12.16
C LEU A 24 13.80 5.54 -10.80
N TYR A 25 13.18 6.38 -9.97
CA TYR A 25 13.68 6.73 -8.64
C TYR A 25 13.84 5.49 -7.76
N SER A 26 12.98 4.48 -7.91
CA SER A 26 13.07 3.25 -7.11
C SER A 26 14.43 2.54 -7.24
N PHE A 27 15.09 2.64 -8.40
CA PHE A 27 16.40 2.02 -8.65
C PHE A 27 17.55 2.72 -7.91
N THR A 28 17.32 3.93 -7.36
CA THR A 28 18.33 4.61 -6.53
C THR A 28 18.63 3.86 -5.23
N GLN A 29 17.70 3.00 -4.79
CA GLN A 29 17.79 2.30 -3.52
C GLN A 29 18.27 0.86 -3.66
N ILE A 30 18.73 0.42 -4.84
CA ILE A 30 19.28 -0.92 -5.04
C ILE A 30 20.51 -1.12 -4.16
N ASP A 31 20.52 -2.19 -3.36
CA ASP A 31 21.65 -2.53 -2.51
C ASP A 31 22.94 -2.68 -3.31
N LEU A 32 24.04 -2.16 -2.77
CA LEU A 32 25.34 -2.16 -3.45
C LEU A 32 25.87 -3.58 -3.74
N ASN A 33 25.40 -4.57 -2.98
CA ASN A 33 25.77 -5.98 -3.15
C ASN A 33 24.82 -6.76 -4.08
N LEU A 34 23.81 -6.11 -4.68
CA LEU A 34 22.81 -6.76 -5.51
C LEU A 34 22.97 -6.35 -6.98
N THR A 35 23.12 -7.34 -7.86
CA THR A 35 23.14 -7.16 -9.32
C THR A 35 21.90 -7.77 -9.95
N LEU A 36 21.05 -6.94 -10.57
CA LEU A 36 19.78 -7.39 -11.15
C LEU A 36 19.90 -8.04 -12.54
N SER A 37 20.98 -7.74 -13.27
CA SER A 37 21.17 -8.21 -14.65
C SER A 37 22.65 -8.38 -14.98
N THR A 38 22.96 -9.37 -15.82
CA THR A 38 24.30 -9.60 -16.37
C THR A 38 24.62 -8.69 -17.56
N SER A 39 23.64 -7.97 -18.11
CA SER A 39 23.87 -7.04 -19.22
C SER A 39 24.69 -5.82 -18.78
N HIS A 40 25.81 -5.55 -19.46
CA HIS A 40 26.65 -4.38 -19.19
C HIS A 40 25.89 -3.05 -19.18
N LEU A 41 24.96 -2.85 -20.13
CA LEU A 41 24.15 -1.63 -20.21
C LEU A 41 23.24 -1.45 -18.97
N LEU A 42 22.46 -2.48 -18.63
CA LEU A 42 21.57 -2.46 -17.48
C LEU A 42 22.34 -2.32 -16.15
N TYR A 43 23.50 -2.96 -16.05
CA TYR A 43 24.40 -2.78 -14.91
C TYR A 43 24.90 -1.33 -14.82
N ALA A 44 25.36 -0.72 -15.92
CA ALA A 44 25.77 0.68 -15.91
C ALA A 44 24.63 1.63 -15.51
N ILE A 45 23.41 1.37 -15.97
CA ILE A 45 22.20 2.12 -15.56
C ILE A 45 21.94 1.94 -14.05
N GLN A 46 22.04 0.72 -13.53
CA GLN A 46 21.89 0.44 -12.11
C GLN A 46 22.93 1.23 -11.29
N GLN A 47 24.21 1.19 -11.66
CA GLN A 47 25.28 1.92 -10.97
C GLN A 47 25.03 3.44 -10.98
N PHE A 48 24.49 3.99 -12.08
CA PHE A 48 24.13 5.41 -12.16
C PHE A 48 23.09 5.79 -11.09
N PHE A 49 22.02 5.00 -10.95
CA PHE A 49 21.00 5.25 -9.94
C PHE A 49 21.51 5.02 -8.51
N GLN A 50 22.29 3.97 -8.27
CA GLN A 50 22.91 3.74 -6.96
C GLN A 50 23.84 4.88 -6.54
N ARG A 51 24.57 5.48 -7.50
CA ARG A 51 25.40 6.67 -7.24
C ARG A 51 24.56 7.81 -6.67
N ILE A 52 23.38 8.05 -7.22
CA ILE A 52 22.46 9.07 -6.72
C ILE A 52 21.98 8.72 -5.31
N GLY A 53 21.51 7.49 -5.10
CA GLY A 53 20.91 7.08 -3.83
C GLY A 53 21.88 7.00 -2.65
N TYR A 54 23.06 6.41 -2.84
CA TYR A 54 24.01 6.14 -1.76
C TYR A 54 25.08 7.22 -1.61
N PHE A 55 25.47 7.88 -2.70
CA PHE A 55 26.60 8.81 -2.73
C PHE A 55 26.21 10.27 -2.99
N GLN A 56 24.94 10.54 -3.33
CA GLN A 56 24.40 11.90 -3.50
C GLN A 56 23.06 12.04 -2.76
N ARG A 57 23.02 11.61 -1.49
CA ARG A 57 21.82 11.56 -0.64
C ARG A 57 20.99 12.86 -0.62
N PRO A 58 21.57 14.08 -0.54
CA PRO A 58 20.79 15.31 -0.63
C PRO A 58 20.04 15.45 -1.96
N LEU A 59 20.68 15.08 -3.08
CA LEU A 59 20.04 15.08 -4.39
C LEU A 59 18.94 14.01 -4.48
N SER A 60 19.22 12.79 -4.01
CA SER A 60 18.23 11.72 -3.95
C SER A 60 16.99 12.15 -3.16
N THR A 61 17.21 12.78 -2.00
CA THR A 61 16.14 13.29 -1.14
C THR A 61 15.33 14.39 -1.84
N PHE A 62 16.01 15.33 -2.49
CA PHE A 62 15.34 16.39 -3.27
C PHE A 62 14.47 15.79 -4.38
N LEU A 63 15.01 14.86 -5.17
CA LEU A 63 14.27 14.17 -6.24
C LEU A 63 13.03 13.44 -5.70
N TYR A 64 13.17 12.72 -4.59
CA TYR A 64 12.05 12.07 -3.92
C TYR A 64 10.95 13.07 -3.55
N ILE A 65 11.31 14.15 -2.86
CA ILE A 65 10.37 15.20 -2.44
C ILE A 65 9.68 15.81 -3.65
N SER A 66 10.42 16.15 -4.72
CA SER A 66 9.83 16.71 -5.95
C SER A 66 8.83 15.75 -6.60
N ILE A 67 9.16 14.46 -6.71
CA ILE A 67 8.27 13.44 -7.28
C ILE A 67 7.02 13.28 -6.42
N VAL A 68 7.18 13.13 -5.11
CA VAL A 68 6.06 12.94 -4.18
C VAL A 68 5.13 14.17 -4.18
N LEU A 69 5.68 15.39 -4.15
CA LEU A 69 4.89 16.62 -4.23
C LEU A 69 4.13 16.74 -5.55
N LEU A 70 4.78 16.41 -6.67
CA LEU A 70 4.14 16.38 -7.99
C LEU A 70 2.98 15.38 -8.00
N LEU A 71 3.21 14.16 -7.52
CA LEU A 71 2.20 13.09 -7.50
C LEU A 71 1.02 13.45 -6.59
N TYR A 72 1.24 13.99 -5.38
CA TYR A 72 0.15 14.45 -4.51
C TYR A 72 -0.64 15.62 -5.10
N THR A 73 0.03 16.55 -5.78
CA THR A 73 -0.62 17.66 -6.48
C THR A 73 -1.54 17.14 -7.59
N LEU A 74 -1.03 16.25 -8.44
CA LEU A 74 -1.81 15.67 -9.53
C LEU A 74 -2.93 14.76 -9.01
N TYR A 75 -2.65 13.97 -7.99
CA TYR A 75 -3.63 13.16 -7.27
C TYR A 75 -4.80 14.02 -6.76
N PHE A 76 -4.52 15.15 -6.10
CA PHE A 76 -5.56 16.07 -5.60
C PHE A 76 -6.39 16.69 -6.73
N ILE A 77 -5.74 17.08 -7.84
CA ILE A 77 -6.41 17.62 -9.02
C ILE A 77 -7.34 16.56 -9.64
N LEU A 78 -6.83 15.34 -9.86
CA LEU A 78 -7.59 14.23 -10.44
C LEU A 78 -8.77 13.83 -9.53
N TYR A 79 -8.56 13.79 -8.22
CA TYR A 79 -9.62 13.59 -7.23
C TYR A 79 -10.71 14.65 -7.34
N THR A 80 -10.34 15.94 -7.42
CA THR A 80 -11.30 17.05 -7.53
C THR A 80 -12.09 17.01 -8.84
N ILE A 81 -11.47 16.57 -9.94
CA ILE A 81 -12.14 16.36 -11.23
C ILE A 81 -13.13 15.19 -11.15
N ALA A 82 -12.74 14.08 -10.52
CA ALA A 82 -13.59 12.91 -10.37
C ALA A 82 -14.76 13.14 -9.43
N LYS A 83 -14.58 13.91 -8.35
CA LYS A 83 -15.67 14.35 -7.46
C LYS A 83 -16.76 15.11 -8.22
N LYS A 84 -16.40 15.79 -9.31
CA LYS A 84 -17.35 16.52 -10.18
C LYS A 84 -17.92 15.64 -11.31
N ASN A 85 -17.70 14.32 -11.28
CA ASN A 85 -18.09 13.35 -12.31
C ASN A 85 -17.60 13.71 -13.72
N ARG A 86 -16.42 14.34 -13.82
CA ARG A 86 -15.84 14.78 -15.11
C ARG A 86 -14.77 13.85 -15.65
N LEU A 87 -14.35 12.85 -14.88
CA LEU A 87 -13.35 11.88 -15.31
C LEU A 87 -14.05 10.66 -15.93
N GLY A 88 -13.74 10.34 -17.19
CA GLY A 88 -14.27 9.15 -17.84
C GLY A 88 -13.72 7.87 -17.22
N ASN A 89 -14.57 6.85 -17.05
CA ASN A 89 -14.17 5.55 -16.48
C ASN A 89 -13.00 4.90 -17.25
N LYS A 90 -12.99 4.97 -18.59
CA LYS A 90 -11.89 4.44 -19.42
C LYS A 90 -10.54 5.06 -19.06
N ASN A 91 -10.47 6.40 -18.94
CA ASN A 91 -9.24 7.11 -18.61
C ASN A 91 -8.69 6.70 -17.24
N LEU A 92 -9.57 6.52 -16.25
CA LEU A 92 -9.18 6.08 -14.91
C LEU A 92 -8.55 4.67 -14.94
N TRP A 93 -9.18 3.72 -15.62
CA TRP A 93 -8.64 2.36 -15.71
C TRP A 93 -7.36 2.28 -16.53
N THR A 94 -7.21 3.11 -17.57
CA THR A 94 -5.93 3.26 -18.28
C THR A 94 -4.84 3.80 -17.35
N LEU A 95 -5.15 4.82 -16.55
CA LEU A 95 -4.20 5.39 -15.59
C LEU A 95 -3.75 4.35 -14.56
N ILE A 96 -4.70 3.62 -13.98
CA ILE A 96 -4.44 2.55 -13.00
C ILE A 96 -3.62 1.43 -13.64
N GLY A 97 -4.00 0.97 -14.84
CA GLY A 97 -3.34 -0.13 -15.53
C GLY A 97 -1.89 0.19 -15.90
N ILE A 98 -1.64 1.37 -16.48
CA ILE A 98 -0.28 1.80 -16.81
C ILE A 98 0.54 2.01 -15.53
N THR A 99 -0.04 2.61 -14.49
CA THR A 99 0.63 2.78 -13.19
C THR A 99 1.02 1.44 -12.58
N ALA A 100 0.10 0.48 -12.55
CA ALA A 100 0.36 -0.86 -12.05
C ALA A 100 1.43 -1.59 -12.87
N GLY A 101 1.41 -1.47 -14.20
CA GLY A 101 2.41 -2.08 -15.09
C GLY A 101 3.81 -1.47 -14.93
N LEU A 102 3.92 -0.13 -14.81
CA LEU A 102 5.20 0.54 -14.57
C LEU A 102 5.76 0.19 -13.19
N LEU A 103 4.94 0.29 -12.15
CA LEU A 103 5.39 0.03 -10.78
C LEU A 103 5.55 -1.47 -10.48
N PHE A 104 4.95 -2.38 -11.26
CA PHE A 104 5.31 -3.80 -11.23
C PHE A 104 6.82 -3.98 -11.48
N LEU A 105 7.38 -3.24 -12.43
CA LEU A 105 8.79 -3.30 -12.80
C LEU A 105 9.73 -2.55 -11.83
N SER A 106 9.22 -1.80 -10.87
CA SER A 106 10.06 -1.00 -9.96
C SER A 106 10.87 -1.87 -8.99
N TYR A 107 11.94 -1.32 -8.41
CA TYR A 107 12.66 -1.95 -7.30
C TYR A 107 11.94 -1.70 -5.96
N PRO A 108 11.96 -2.65 -4.98
CA PRO A 108 11.46 -2.42 -3.61
C PRO A 108 12.34 -1.43 -2.84
N ALA A 109 12.13 -0.14 -3.11
CA ALA A 109 13.04 0.92 -2.73
C ALA A 109 12.97 1.36 -1.26
N PHE A 110 11.81 1.19 -0.62
CA PHE A 110 11.55 1.81 0.69
C PHE A 110 11.39 0.79 1.83
N SER A 111 11.54 -0.51 1.54
CA SER A 111 11.47 -1.57 2.53
C SER A 111 12.21 -2.81 2.06
N TYR A 112 12.82 -3.51 3.02
CA TYR A 112 13.50 -4.79 2.81
C TYR A 112 12.60 -6.00 3.11
N ASP A 113 11.34 -5.76 3.47
CA ASP A 113 10.40 -6.81 3.82
C ASP A 113 10.19 -7.81 2.68
N LEU A 114 10.16 -7.33 1.43
CA LEU A 114 9.98 -8.19 0.27
C LEU A 114 11.08 -9.27 0.19
N PHE A 115 12.35 -8.90 0.44
CA PHE A 115 13.44 -9.87 0.45
C PHE A 115 13.33 -10.89 1.59
N ASN A 116 12.82 -10.46 2.75
CA ASN A 116 12.50 -11.40 3.83
C ASN A 116 11.40 -12.38 3.42
N TYR A 117 10.32 -11.91 2.76
CA TYR A 117 9.26 -12.81 2.28
C TYR A 117 9.78 -13.86 1.30
N LEU A 118 10.68 -13.44 0.40
CA LEU A 118 11.34 -14.34 -0.55
C LEU A 118 12.14 -15.41 0.18
N PHE A 119 12.94 -15.02 1.17
CA PHE A 119 13.80 -15.95 1.91
C PHE A 119 12.99 -16.85 2.84
N ASP A 120 11.96 -16.33 3.51
CA ASP A 120 11.04 -17.09 4.35
C ASP A 120 10.40 -18.26 3.58
N ALA A 121 9.98 -18.02 2.33
CA ALA A 121 9.46 -19.06 1.45
C ALA A 121 10.56 -20.01 0.92
N ARG A 122 11.78 -19.49 0.73
CA ARG A 122 12.96 -20.26 0.30
C ARG A 122 13.42 -21.26 1.37
N ILE A 123 13.29 -20.93 2.65
CA ILE A 123 13.53 -21.87 3.76
C ILE A 123 12.71 -23.15 3.56
N VAL A 124 11.45 -23.00 3.17
CA VAL A 124 10.57 -24.14 2.87
C VAL A 124 10.96 -24.84 1.58
N THR A 125 11.19 -24.11 0.48
CA THR A 125 11.32 -24.72 -0.86
C THR A 125 12.71 -25.25 -1.19
N LEU A 126 13.77 -24.65 -0.65
CA LEU A 126 15.15 -25.05 -0.89
C LEU A 126 15.69 -25.90 0.25
N TYR A 127 15.52 -25.42 1.49
CA TYR A 127 16.11 -26.07 2.66
C TYR A 127 15.19 -27.14 3.28
N GLN A 128 13.91 -27.18 2.88
CA GLN A 128 12.91 -28.12 3.41
C GLN A 128 12.70 -27.99 4.92
N GLU A 129 12.95 -26.79 5.45
CA GLU A 129 12.88 -26.49 6.88
C GLU A 129 11.71 -25.55 7.20
N ASN A 130 11.44 -25.40 8.50
CA ASN A 130 10.33 -24.60 9.00
C ASN A 130 10.79 -23.16 9.32
N PRO A 131 10.31 -22.12 8.60
CA PRO A 131 10.72 -20.73 8.81
C PRO A 131 10.20 -20.13 10.13
N TYR A 132 9.29 -20.81 10.85
CA TYR A 132 8.93 -20.44 12.22
C TYR A 132 10.03 -20.77 13.24
N ILE A 133 10.97 -21.66 12.87
CA ILE A 133 12.06 -22.13 13.73
C ILE A 133 13.40 -21.63 13.20
N HIS A 134 13.60 -21.68 11.88
CA HIS A 134 14.83 -21.27 11.21
C HIS A 134 14.70 -19.87 10.64
N LYS A 135 15.82 -19.14 10.66
CA LYS A 135 15.96 -17.76 10.17
C LYS A 135 17.03 -17.70 9.08
N ALA A 136 17.08 -16.58 8.35
CA ALA A 136 18.04 -16.45 7.25
C ALA A 136 19.51 -16.62 7.68
N LEU A 137 19.89 -16.12 8.87
CA LEU A 137 21.26 -16.27 9.39
C LEU A 137 21.70 -17.72 9.66
N ASP A 138 20.77 -18.68 9.70
CA ASP A 138 21.12 -20.09 9.88
C ASP A 138 21.74 -20.69 8.60
N TYR A 139 21.69 -19.98 7.47
CA TYR A 139 22.22 -20.40 6.17
C TYR A 139 23.29 -19.42 5.63
N PRO A 140 24.41 -19.18 6.33
CA PRO A 140 25.36 -18.11 6.01
C PRO A 140 26.03 -18.23 4.63
N GLN A 141 25.94 -19.38 3.98
CA GLN A 141 26.46 -19.61 2.62
C GLN A 141 25.47 -19.20 1.52
N ASP A 142 24.23 -18.85 1.85
CA ASP A 142 23.24 -18.41 0.86
C ASP A 142 23.56 -16.97 0.40
N PRO A 143 23.77 -16.75 -0.91
CA PRO A 143 24.15 -15.43 -1.41
C PRO A 143 23.05 -14.37 -1.22
N TRP A 144 21.79 -14.74 -0.99
CA TRP A 144 20.71 -13.76 -0.81
C TRP A 144 20.86 -12.95 0.48
N ILE A 145 21.58 -13.48 1.46
CA ILE A 145 21.80 -12.80 2.75
C ILE A 145 22.57 -11.48 2.58
N LEU A 146 23.40 -11.35 1.54
CA LEU A 146 24.30 -10.22 1.31
C LEU A 146 23.61 -8.87 1.07
N PHE A 147 22.34 -8.88 0.70
CA PHE A 147 21.54 -7.68 0.42
C PHE A 147 20.25 -7.63 1.24
N MET A 148 20.05 -8.57 2.17
CA MET A 148 18.88 -8.60 3.04
C MET A 148 19.07 -7.75 4.30
N ARG A 149 17.94 -7.35 4.91
CA ARG A 149 17.86 -6.85 6.29
C ARG A 149 16.99 -7.78 7.10
N TRP A 150 17.01 -7.66 8.42
CA TRP A 150 16.23 -8.50 9.34
C TRP A 150 16.56 -10.00 9.27
N THR A 151 17.77 -10.36 8.85
CA THR A 151 18.20 -11.77 8.69
C THR A 151 18.22 -12.57 10.01
N HIS A 152 18.17 -11.89 11.16
CA HIS A 152 18.20 -12.46 12.49
C HIS A 152 16.83 -12.91 13.03
N ARG A 153 15.71 -12.54 12.39
CA ARG A 153 14.37 -12.89 12.86
C ARG A 153 13.85 -14.16 12.20
N THR A 154 13.03 -14.93 12.92
CA THR A 154 12.18 -15.97 12.33
C THR A 154 10.92 -15.36 11.72
N TYR A 155 10.13 -16.19 11.05
CA TYR A 155 8.91 -15.79 10.36
C TYR A 155 7.82 -15.21 11.30
N PRO A 156 7.38 -13.95 11.09
CA PRO A 156 6.48 -13.25 12.01
C PRO A 156 5.03 -13.19 11.51
N TYR A 157 4.70 -13.80 10.38
CA TYR A 157 3.36 -13.75 9.77
C TYR A 157 2.59 -15.04 10.03
N GLY A 158 1.32 -15.07 9.65
CA GLY A 158 0.50 -16.27 9.80
C GLY A 158 0.69 -17.27 8.64
N PRO A 159 0.22 -18.52 8.81
CA PRO A 159 0.44 -19.59 7.85
C PRO A 159 -0.21 -19.35 6.48
N GLY A 160 -1.25 -18.52 6.41
CA GLY A 160 -1.86 -18.12 5.15
C GLY A 160 -0.91 -17.36 4.23
N TRP A 161 0.04 -16.60 4.80
CA TRP A 161 1.04 -15.90 4.01
C TRP A 161 2.04 -16.89 3.39
N LEU A 162 2.54 -17.89 4.14
CA LEU A 162 3.37 -18.96 3.59
C LEU A 162 2.65 -19.76 2.51
N ALA A 163 1.37 -20.12 2.73
CA ALA A 163 0.59 -20.88 1.76
C ALA A 163 0.50 -20.18 0.39
N MET A 164 0.55 -18.84 0.37
CA MET A 164 0.57 -18.05 -0.87
C MET A 164 1.97 -17.90 -1.47
N THR A 165 3.01 -17.77 -0.64
CA THR A 165 4.37 -17.43 -1.10
C THR A 165 5.23 -18.65 -1.43
N VAL A 166 5.03 -19.79 -0.77
CA VAL A 166 5.77 -21.04 -1.04
C VAL A 166 5.58 -21.50 -2.49
N PRO A 167 4.37 -21.54 -3.08
CA PRO A 167 4.21 -21.86 -4.50
C PRO A 167 4.97 -20.90 -5.43
N LEU A 168 5.00 -19.60 -5.11
CA LEU A 168 5.72 -18.60 -5.90
C LEU A 168 7.24 -18.80 -5.82
N SER A 169 7.75 -19.14 -4.64
CA SER A 169 9.16 -19.50 -4.45
C SER A 169 9.55 -20.75 -5.25
N PHE A 170 8.68 -21.77 -5.24
CA PHE A 170 8.89 -23.00 -6.01
C PHE A 170 8.92 -22.73 -7.53
N ILE A 171 7.93 -21.99 -8.05
CA ILE A 171 7.86 -21.58 -9.47
C ILE A 171 9.04 -20.66 -9.85
N GLY A 172 9.59 -19.92 -8.89
CA GLY A 172 10.76 -19.07 -9.10
C GLY A 172 12.06 -19.84 -9.36
N PHE A 173 12.06 -21.18 -9.26
CA PHE A 173 13.21 -22.05 -9.51
C PHE A 173 14.48 -21.61 -8.77
N GLN A 174 14.32 -21.11 -7.54
CA GLN A 174 15.42 -20.61 -6.71
C GLN A 174 16.20 -19.44 -7.33
N LYS A 175 15.66 -18.80 -8.39
CA LYS A 175 16.23 -17.61 -9.02
C LYS A 175 15.63 -16.37 -8.37
N PHE A 176 16.51 -15.51 -7.85
CA PHE A 176 16.12 -14.32 -7.10
C PHE A 176 15.17 -13.41 -7.89
N VAL A 177 15.62 -12.93 -9.06
CA VAL A 177 14.88 -11.96 -9.88
C VAL A 177 13.52 -12.51 -10.33
N MET A 178 13.46 -13.78 -10.71
CA MET A 178 12.21 -14.43 -11.10
C MET A 178 11.24 -14.51 -9.93
N THR A 179 11.71 -14.96 -8.76
CA THR A 179 10.91 -15.05 -7.54
C THR A 179 10.42 -13.67 -7.09
N LEU A 180 11.29 -12.66 -7.16
CA LEU A 180 10.96 -11.26 -6.85
C LEU A 180 9.75 -10.79 -7.66
N TYR A 181 9.77 -10.97 -8.98
CA TYR A 181 8.67 -10.54 -9.83
C TYR A 181 7.39 -11.38 -9.68
N LEU A 182 7.49 -12.66 -9.31
CA LEU A 182 6.32 -13.45 -8.93
C LEU A 182 5.64 -12.89 -7.67
N PHE A 183 6.42 -12.49 -6.66
CA PHE A 183 5.88 -11.85 -5.46
C PHE A 183 5.31 -10.47 -5.79
N LYS A 184 5.99 -9.66 -6.62
CA LYS A 184 5.45 -8.38 -7.09
C LYS A 184 4.15 -8.55 -7.87
N ALA A 185 4.01 -9.62 -8.64
CA ALA A 185 2.76 -9.93 -9.35
C ALA A 185 1.61 -10.18 -8.35
N LEU A 186 1.86 -10.90 -7.24
CA LEU A 186 0.89 -11.07 -6.17
C LEU A 186 0.49 -9.74 -5.52
N MET A 187 1.45 -8.83 -5.27
CA MET A 187 1.18 -7.51 -4.70
C MET A 187 0.35 -6.63 -5.65
N VAL A 188 0.73 -6.56 -6.93
CA VAL A 188 0.02 -5.81 -7.97
C VAL A 188 -1.39 -6.38 -8.17
N GLY A 189 -1.51 -7.72 -8.24
CA GLY A 189 -2.81 -8.40 -8.35
C GLY A 189 -3.72 -8.08 -7.17
N SER A 190 -3.19 -8.08 -5.96
CA SER A 190 -3.93 -7.75 -4.73
C SER A 190 -4.34 -6.27 -4.67
N TYR A 191 -3.47 -5.37 -5.12
CA TYR A 191 -3.79 -3.96 -5.29
C TYR A 191 -4.95 -3.74 -6.27
N LEU A 192 -4.89 -4.37 -7.45
CA LEU A 192 -5.97 -4.30 -8.44
C LEU A 192 -7.27 -4.94 -7.91
N ALA A 193 -7.17 -6.07 -7.21
CA ALA A 193 -8.30 -6.72 -6.56
C ALA A 193 -8.95 -5.81 -5.49
N SER A 194 -8.14 -5.06 -4.74
CA SER A 194 -8.63 -4.07 -3.77
C SER A 194 -9.41 -2.94 -4.45
N ILE A 195 -8.92 -2.42 -5.59
CA ILE A 195 -9.63 -1.41 -6.37
C ILE A 195 -10.97 -1.93 -6.88
N VAL A 196 -10.99 -3.17 -7.39
CA VAL A 196 -12.23 -3.79 -7.87
C VAL A 196 -13.21 -3.99 -6.71
N ALA A 197 -12.76 -4.45 -5.55
CA ALA A 197 -13.59 -4.57 -4.36
C ALA A 197 -14.16 -3.21 -3.93
N ILE A 198 -13.34 -2.16 -3.87
CA ILE A 198 -13.77 -0.78 -3.59
C ILE A 198 -14.86 -0.34 -4.57
N LYS A 199 -14.64 -0.52 -5.88
CA LYS A 199 -15.65 -0.22 -6.91
C LYS A 199 -16.95 -0.95 -6.63
N ARG A 200 -16.89 -2.26 -6.38
CA ARG A 200 -18.07 -3.11 -6.17
C ARG A 200 -18.84 -2.73 -4.91
N ILE A 201 -18.15 -2.42 -3.82
CA ILE A 201 -18.76 -1.95 -2.58
C ILE A 201 -19.41 -0.58 -2.80
N MET A 202 -18.70 0.38 -3.41
CA MET A 202 -19.21 1.72 -3.70
C MET A 202 -20.45 1.70 -4.60
N GLN A 203 -20.51 0.80 -5.58
CA GLN A 203 -21.69 0.59 -6.42
C GLN A 203 -22.94 0.15 -5.64
N VAL A 204 -22.78 -0.39 -4.43
CA VAL A 204 -23.90 -0.74 -3.54
C VAL A 204 -24.19 0.38 -2.55
N ILE A 205 -23.16 0.96 -1.92
CA ILE A 205 -23.36 1.88 -0.78
C ILE A 205 -23.46 3.36 -1.20
N ASN A 206 -22.74 3.77 -2.24
CA ASN A 206 -22.69 5.16 -2.69
C ASN A 206 -22.28 5.29 -4.17
N PRO A 207 -23.17 4.92 -5.12
CA PRO A 207 -22.82 4.79 -6.54
C PRO A 207 -22.30 6.10 -7.16
N SER A 208 -22.84 7.23 -6.72
CA SER A 208 -22.50 8.57 -7.25
C SER A 208 -21.06 9.00 -6.95
N HIS A 209 -20.41 8.37 -5.97
CA HIS A 209 -19.04 8.68 -5.55
C HIS A 209 -18.03 7.58 -5.91
N THR A 210 -18.43 6.57 -6.68
CA THR A 210 -17.58 5.40 -7.01
C THR A 210 -16.21 5.78 -7.56
N LEU A 211 -16.15 6.70 -8.54
CA LEU A 211 -14.89 7.10 -9.16
C LEU A 211 -13.99 7.88 -8.18
N ALA A 212 -14.59 8.73 -7.33
CA ALA A 212 -13.85 9.47 -6.32
C ALA A 212 -13.25 8.52 -5.27
N GLY A 213 -13.99 7.49 -4.84
CA GLY A 213 -13.51 6.46 -3.91
C GLY A 213 -12.37 5.64 -4.50
N ILE A 214 -12.52 5.18 -5.75
CA ILE A 214 -11.44 4.48 -6.46
C ILE A 214 -10.17 5.35 -6.52
N ILE A 215 -10.28 6.62 -6.91
CA ILE A 215 -9.12 7.51 -7.00
C ILE A 215 -8.48 7.70 -5.64
N LEU A 216 -9.28 7.95 -4.58
CA LEU A 216 -8.77 8.22 -3.24
C LEU A 216 -7.83 7.11 -2.76
N PHE A 217 -8.06 5.86 -3.16
CA PHE A 217 -7.18 4.73 -2.89
C PHE A 217 -6.12 4.50 -3.99
N ALA A 218 -6.55 4.29 -5.23
CA ALA A 218 -5.70 3.81 -6.33
C ALA A 218 -4.60 4.80 -6.73
N LEU A 219 -4.87 6.10 -6.67
CA LEU A 219 -3.90 7.10 -7.10
C LEU A 219 -3.17 7.75 -5.93
N ASN A 220 -3.39 7.25 -4.71
CA ASN A 220 -2.73 7.76 -3.52
C ASN A 220 -1.23 7.41 -3.56
N PRO A 221 -0.32 8.39 -3.60
CA PRO A 221 1.12 8.13 -3.70
C PRO A 221 1.66 7.22 -2.60
N LEU A 222 1.11 7.29 -1.37
CA LEU A 222 1.49 6.37 -0.30
C LEU A 222 1.06 4.93 -0.62
N VAL A 223 -0.18 4.71 -1.07
CA VAL A 223 -0.63 3.37 -1.47
C VAL A 223 0.25 2.80 -2.58
N LEU A 224 0.59 3.61 -3.58
CA LEU A 224 1.51 3.20 -4.66
C LEU A 224 2.90 2.84 -4.14
N THR A 225 3.41 3.62 -3.18
CA THR A 225 4.70 3.36 -2.53
C THR A 225 4.67 2.03 -1.79
N GLU A 226 3.70 1.85 -0.89
CA GLU A 226 3.70 0.71 0.02
C GLU A 226 3.25 -0.59 -0.63
N ALA A 227 2.25 -0.54 -1.51
CA ALA A 227 1.70 -1.73 -2.15
C ALA A 227 2.45 -2.16 -3.41
N LEU A 228 2.91 -1.21 -4.25
CA LEU A 228 3.47 -1.54 -5.56
C LEU A 228 4.99 -1.45 -5.62
N ILE A 229 5.57 -0.41 -5.00
CA ILE A 229 7.03 -0.25 -4.99
C ILE A 229 7.63 -1.18 -3.94
N SER A 230 7.35 -0.95 -2.67
CA SER A 230 7.87 -1.74 -1.56
C SER A 230 7.33 -3.18 -1.54
N GLY A 231 6.08 -3.38 -1.96
CA GLY A 231 5.48 -4.71 -2.04
C GLY A 231 5.16 -5.33 -0.68
N HIS A 232 4.59 -4.55 0.25
CA HIS A 232 4.20 -5.04 1.57
C HIS A 232 3.04 -6.05 1.49
N ASN A 233 3.13 -7.15 2.24
CA ASN A 233 2.10 -8.20 2.26
C ASN A 233 0.73 -7.73 2.77
N ASP A 234 0.70 -6.58 3.44
CA ASP A 234 -0.48 -5.88 3.93
C ASP A 234 -1.54 -5.69 2.82
N ILE A 235 -1.13 -5.45 1.56
CA ILE A 235 -2.09 -5.29 0.46
C ILE A 235 -2.82 -6.60 0.13
N VAL A 236 -2.17 -7.75 0.29
CA VAL A 236 -2.76 -9.08 0.05
C VAL A 236 -3.80 -9.38 1.12
N MET A 237 -3.43 -9.15 2.39
CA MET A 237 -4.34 -9.26 3.53
C MET A 237 -5.58 -8.37 3.31
N ILE A 238 -5.37 -7.12 2.93
CA ILE A 238 -6.43 -6.12 2.77
C ILE A 238 -7.33 -6.41 1.56
N ALA A 239 -6.79 -6.90 0.45
CA ALA A 239 -7.60 -7.30 -0.70
C ALA A 239 -8.65 -8.36 -0.29
N LEU A 240 -8.22 -9.37 0.46
CA LEU A 240 -9.12 -10.41 0.98
C LEU A 240 -10.13 -9.84 1.98
N GLY A 241 -9.71 -8.92 2.86
CA GLY A 241 -10.60 -8.23 3.81
C GLY A 241 -11.68 -7.40 3.11
N LEU A 242 -11.33 -6.67 2.05
CA LEU A 242 -12.29 -5.90 1.26
C LEU A 242 -13.28 -6.80 0.52
N TRP A 243 -12.80 -7.87 -0.12
CA TRP A 243 -13.69 -8.83 -0.78
C TRP A 243 -14.61 -9.54 0.22
N SER A 244 -14.09 -9.84 1.41
CA SER A 244 -14.88 -10.35 2.51
C SER A 244 -16.02 -9.40 2.91
N VAL A 245 -15.75 -8.10 3.06
CA VAL A 245 -16.78 -7.06 3.30
C VAL A 245 -17.74 -6.93 2.12
N TYR A 246 -17.28 -7.01 0.87
CA TYR A 246 -18.16 -7.01 -0.30
C TYR A 246 -19.14 -8.19 -0.26
N PHE A 247 -18.67 -9.41 0.00
CA PHE A 247 -19.53 -10.58 0.10
C PHE A 247 -20.50 -10.51 1.29
N LEU A 248 -20.10 -9.85 2.39
CA LEU A 248 -20.98 -9.54 3.51
C LEU A 248 -22.15 -8.67 3.04
N ILE A 249 -21.85 -7.58 2.31
CA ILE A 249 -22.82 -6.62 1.79
C ILE A 249 -23.84 -7.28 0.84
N ILE A 250 -23.37 -8.17 -0.04
CA ILE A 250 -24.27 -8.91 -0.95
C ILE A 250 -24.84 -10.19 -0.33
N LYS A 251 -24.74 -10.34 1.01
CA LYS A 251 -25.31 -11.44 1.81
C LYS A 251 -24.82 -12.84 1.41
N ARG A 252 -23.62 -12.95 0.83
CA ARG A 252 -22.93 -14.22 0.56
C ARG A 252 -22.02 -14.57 1.74
N TYR A 253 -22.64 -14.89 2.88
CA TYR A 253 -21.95 -15.02 4.17
C TYR A 253 -20.83 -16.06 4.19
N TRP A 254 -21.02 -17.21 3.51
CA TRP A 254 -19.98 -18.25 3.42
C TRP A 254 -18.67 -17.70 2.84
N TRP A 255 -18.73 -17.10 1.65
CA TRP A 255 -17.56 -16.51 0.99
C TRP A 255 -16.96 -15.35 1.79
N SER A 256 -17.83 -14.57 2.46
CA SER A 256 -17.41 -13.49 3.33
C SER A 256 -16.54 -14.00 4.50
N ILE A 257 -17.01 -15.03 5.21
CA ILE A 257 -16.29 -15.63 6.35
C ILE A 257 -15.00 -16.31 5.88
N VAL A 258 -15.06 -17.12 4.81
CA VAL A 258 -13.88 -17.81 4.29
C VAL A 258 -12.76 -16.81 3.95
N LEU A 259 -13.07 -15.74 3.23
CA LEU A 259 -12.07 -14.73 2.88
C LEU A 259 -11.56 -13.94 4.08
N LEU A 260 -12.41 -13.70 5.09
CA LEU A 260 -11.98 -13.08 6.35
C LEU A 260 -10.97 -13.97 7.07
N LEU A 261 -11.25 -15.27 7.18
CA LEU A 261 -10.36 -16.22 7.84
C LEU A 261 -9.02 -16.35 7.11
N ILE A 262 -9.03 -16.39 5.77
CA ILE A 262 -7.79 -16.40 4.98
C ILE A 262 -7.02 -15.08 5.22
N SER A 263 -7.70 -13.93 5.22
CA SER A 263 -7.08 -12.63 5.52
C SER A 263 -6.41 -12.62 6.91
N ILE A 264 -7.13 -13.08 7.95
CA ILE A 264 -6.61 -13.18 9.33
C ILE A 264 -5.40 -14.12 9.39
N SER A 265 -5.42 -15.22 8.62
CA SER A 265 -4.33 -16.19 8.57
C SER A 265 -3.07 -15.68 7.85
N ILE A 266 -3.16 -14.61 7.05
CA ILE A 266 -1.98 -13.90 6.51
C ILE A 266 -1.40 -13.03 7.61
N LYS A 267 -2.25 -12.18 8.21
CA LYS A 267 -1.87 -11.28 9.30
C LYS A 267 -3.10 -10.95 10.13
N PHE A 268 -2.96 -11.06 11.44
CA PHE A 268 -4.08 -11.01 12.39
C PHE A 268 -4.86 -9.68 12.40
N ALA A 269 -4.31 -8.62 11.82
CA ALA A 269 -4.87 -7.27 11.79
C ALA A 269 -6.34 -7.19 11.32
N THR A 270 -6.76 -8.03 10.35
CA THR A 270 -8.15 -8.02 9.86
C THR A 270 -9.17 -8.67 10.79
N VAL A 271 -8.74 -9.24 11.93
CA VAL A 271 -9.67 -9.68 13.00
C VAL A 271 -10.53 -8.53 13.49
N PHE A 272 -10.01 -7.30 13.44
CA PHE A 272 -10.73 -6.11 13.85
C PHE A 272 -11.86 -5.71 12.87
N LEU A 273 -12.04 -6.43 11.76
CA LEU A 273 -13.25 -6.33 10.95
C LEU A 273 -14.45 -7.07 11.58
N PHE A 274 -14.21 -7.99 12.52
CA PHE A 274 -15.26 -8.82 13.14
C PHE A 274 -16.45 -8.04 13.73
N PRO A 275 -16.29 -6.87 14.39
CA PRO A 275 -17.43 -6.08 14.86
C PRO A 275 -18.41 -5.69 13.75
N ALA A 276 -17.94 -5.48 12.51
CA ALA A 276 -18.80 -5.18 11.36
C ALA A 276 -19.67 -6.40 10.96
N PHE A 277 -19.14 -7.60 11.16
CA PHE A 277 -19.84 -8.88 10.94
C PHE A 277 -20.89 -9.12 12.01
N VAL A 278 -20.54 -8.88 13.28
CA VAL A 278 -21.47 -8.96 14.41
C VAL A 278 -22.63 -8.00 14.21
N ASN A 279 -22.37 -6.75 13.83
CA ASN A 279 -23.42 -5.78 13.52
C ASN A 279 -24.33 -6.25 12.38
N SER A 280 -23.76 -6.74 11.28
CA SER A 280 -24.52 -7.24 10.13
C SER A 280 -25.38 -8.46 10.49
N PHE A 281 -24.85 -9.38 11.30
CA PHE A 281 -25.56 -10.57 11.77
C PHE A 281 -26.69 -10.22 12.74
N TRP A 282 -26.45 -9.28 13.66
CA TRP A 282 -27.48 -8.80 14.59
C TRP A 282 -28.69 -8.25 13.84
N HIS A 283 -28.48 -7.35 12.87
CA HIS A 283 -29.55 -6.78 12.06
C HIS A 283 -30.25 -7.82 11.18
N TYR A 284 -29.51 -8.82 10.67
CA TYR A 284 -30.12 -9.95 9.97
C TYR A 284 -31.07 -10.73 10.89
N LYS A 285 -30.66 -11.02 12.13
CA LYS A 285 -31.47 -11.73 13.13
C LYS A 285 -32.68 -10.91 13.59
N SER A 286 -32.51 -9.61 13.80
CA SER A 286 -33.61 -8.69 14.20
C SER A 286 -34.57 -8.35 13.05
N ARG A 287 -34.30 -8.83 11.81
CA ARG A 287 -35.05 -8.50 10.58
C ARG A 287 -35.06 -7.01 10.27
N GLU A 288 -34.09 -6.27 10.78
CA GLU A 288 -33.92 -4.85 10.51
C GLU A 288 -33.15 -4.61 9.21
N LYS A 289 -33.38 -3.46 8.59
CA LYS A 289 -32.62 -3.05 7.41
C LYS A 289 -31.19 -2.70 7.81
N ILE A 290 -30.22 -3.43 7.23
CA ILE A 290 -28.79 -3.16 7.45
C ILE A 290 -28.39 -1.84 6.77
N ASN A 291 -27.74 -0.95 7.53
CA ASN A 291 -27.09 0.22 6.98
C ASN A 291 -25.63 -0.12 6.62
N TRP A 292 -25.38 -0.42 5.34
CA TRP A 292 -24.04 -0.81 4.89
C TRP A 292 -22.98 0.29 5.03
N GLU A 293 -23.36 1.56 5.00
CA GLU A 293 -22.41 2.65 5.29
C GLU A 293 -21.93 2.58 6.75
N TYR A 294 -22.82 2.21 7.68
CA TYR A 294 -22.46 2.02 9.08
C TYR A 294 -21.54 0.81 9.27
N VAL A 295 -21.76 -0.28 8.54
CA VAL A 295 -20.86 -1.45 8.50
C VAL A 295 -19.45 -1.05 8.02
N VAL A 296 -19.36 -0.20 6.99
CA VAL A 296 -18.08 0.35 6.52
C VAL A 296 -17.41 1.24 7.56
N LEU A 297 -18.17 2.06 8.30
CA LEU A 297 -17.63 2.87 9.40
C LEU A 297 -17.05 2.02 10.51
N ILE A 298 -17.76 0.98 10.93
CA ILE A 298 -17.27 0.03 11.93
C ILE A 298 -16.00 -0.65 11.42
N SER A 299 -15.96 -1.04 10.15
CA SER A 299 -14.78 -1.64 9.51
C SER A 299 -13.58 -0.67 9.56
N LEU A 300 -13.78 0.59 9.17
CA LEU A 300 -12.75 1.62 9.23
C LEU A 300 -12.26 1.85 10.67
N ALA A 301 -13.17 1.94 11.64
CA ALA A 301 -12.82 2.08 13.05
C ALA A 301 -12.02 0.88 13.57
N GLY A 302 -12.42 -0.34 13.22
CA GLY A 302 -11.68 -1.56 13.53
C GLY A 302 -10.27 -1.56 12.96
N MET A 303 -10.11 -1.18 11.68
CA MET A 303 -8.78 -1.08 11.08
C MET A 303 -7.92 0.03 11.70
N MET A 304 -8.52 1.14 12.15
CA MET A 304 -7.79 2.15 12.93
C MET A 304 -7.28 1.58 14.25
N VAL A 305 -8.10 0.80 14.97
CA VAL A 305 -7.67 0.07 16.17
C VAL A 305 -6.50 -0.86 15.86
N SER A 306 -6.53 -1.56 14.72
CA SER A 306 -5.40 -2.39 14.30
C SER A 306 -4.11 -1.61 14.06
N VAL A 307 -4.19 -0.41 13.47
CA VAL A 307 -3.00 0.46 13.27
C VAL A 307 -2.45 0.92 14.61
N VAL A 308 -3.32 1.32 15.53
CA VAL A 308 -2.94 1.74 16.89
C VAL A 308 -2.26 0.58 17.62
N ALA A 309 -2.84 -0.62 17.58
CA ALA A 309 -2.27 -1.81 18.20
C ALA A 309 -0.90 -2.19 17.61
N ALA A 310 -0.75 -2.12 16.27
CA ALA A 310 0.54 -2.36 15.61
C ALA A 310 1.58 -1.30 16.03
N THR A 311 1.19 -0.03 16.10
CA THR A 311 2.05 1.09 16.49
C THR A 311 2.55 0.96 17.91
N PHE A 312 1.69 0.54 18.86
CA PHE A 312 2.09 0.29 20.24
C PHE A 312 3.05 -0.88 20.38
N ARG A 313 2.91 -1.91 19.54
CA ARG A 313 3.84 -3.04 19.53
C ARG A 313 5.22 -2.63 19.02
N THR A 314 5.32 -1.74 18.02
CA THR A 314 6.57 -1.57 17.25
C THR A 314 6.91 -0.19 16.67
N GLN A 315 6.58 0.98 17.21
CA GLN A 315 6.73 2.24 16.43
C GLN A 315 5.88 2.25 15.14
N PHE A 316 5.34 3.41 14.82
CA PHE A 316 4.52 3.55 13.63
C PHE A 316 5.35 3.32 12.36
N GLN A 317 4.78 2.59 11.40
CA GLN A 317 5.35 2.39 10.07
C GLN A 317 4.35 2.85 8.98
N PRO A 318 4.80 3.49 7.88
CA PRO A 318 3.91 4.04 6.86
C PRO A 318 2.94 3.03 6.25
N TRP A 319 3.38 1.78 6.04
CA TRP A 319 2.56 0.73 5.44
C TRP A 319 1.38 0.29 6.32
N TYR A 320 1.36 0.61 7.62
CA TYR A 320 0.17 0.40 8.44
C TYR A 320 -1.03 1.20 7.91
N LEU A 321 -0.80 2.28 7.17
CA LEU A 321 -1.88 3.05 6.55
C LEU A 321 -2.61 2.26 5.45
N LEU A 322 -1.99 1.21 4.87
CA LEU A 322 -2.71 0.28 3.97
C LEU A 322 -3.90 -0.40 4.66
N TYR A 323 -3.93 -0.46 6.00
CA TYR A 323 -5.06 -1.00 6.75
C TYR A 323 -6.30 -0.11 6.67
N ILE A 324 -6.12 1.22 6.67
CA ILE A 324 -7.21 2.18 6.84
C ILE A 324 -7.61 2.85 5.53
N LEU A 325 -6.66 3.15 4.64
CA LEU A 325 -6.89 3.90 3.40
C LEU A 325 -7.95 3.26 2.48
N PRO A 326 -7.98 1.93 2.29
CA PRO A 326 -9.03 1.32 1.46
C PRO A 326 -10.43 1.50 2.05
N PHE A 327 -10.60 1.37 3.37
CA PHE A 327 -11.90 1.56 4.02
C PHE A 327 -12.29 3.04 4.10
N ALA A 328 -11.31 3.95 4.27
CA ALA A 328 -11.52 5.39 4.20
C ALA A 328 -12.03 5.80 2.80
N SER A 329 -11.54 5.15 1.74
CA SER A 329 -11.99 5.38 0.36
C SER A 329 -13.47 5.08 0.12
N LEU A 330 -14.05 4.16 0.90
CA LEU A 330 -15.48 3.83 0.84
C LEU A 330 -16.38 4.91 1.46
N LEU A 331 -15.78 5.87 2.18
CA LEU A 331 -16.46 6.98 2.86
C LEU A 331 -16.07 8.34 2.27
N VAL A 332 -15.68 8.34 0.99
CA VAL A 332 -15.19 9.51 0.26
C VAL A 332 -16.18 10.69 0.20
N HIS A 333 -17.49 10.44 0.38
CA HIS A 333 -18.49 11.51 0.47
C HIS A 333 -18.35 12.35 1.74
N ARG A 334 -17.64 11.86 2.76
CA ARG A 334 -17.38 12.56 4.01
C ARG A 334 -16.10 13.40 3.89
N PRO A 335 -16.19 14.74 3.85
CA PRO A 335 -15.03 15.59 3.63
C PRO A 335 -13.92 15.40 4.68
N ALA A 336 -14.31 15.15 5.93
CA ALA A 336 -13.38 14.88 7.01
C ALA A 336 -12.51 13.64 6.76
N VAL A 337 -13.09 12.57 6.20
CA VAL A 337 -12.36 11.34 5.87
C VAL A 337 -11.36 11.60 4.75
N VAL A 338 -11.78 12.32 3.72
CA VAL A 338 -10.92 12.68 2.57
C VAL A 338 -9.74 13.54 3.00
N ILE A 339 -10.00 14.61 3.76
CA ILE A 339 -8.96 15.51 4.26
C ILE A 339 -7.96 14.73 5.11
N SER A 340 -8.45 13.92 6.04
CA SER A 340 -7.59 13.11 6.92
C SER A 340 -6.76 12.10 6.11
N THR A 341 -7.39 11.43 5.15
CA THR A 341 -6.74 10.49 4.24
C THR A 341 -5.57 11.13 3.52
N ILE A 342 -5.77 12.31 2.93
CA ILE A 342 -4.72 13.00 2.16
C ILE A 342 -3.60 13.46 3.09
N ILE A 343 -3.90 14.15 4.19
CA ILE A 343 -2.88 14.70 5.11
C ILE A 343 -2.04 13.58 5.75
N ILE A 344 -2.69 12.52 6.25
CA ILE A 344 -2.00 11.40 6.88
C ILE A 344 -1.17 10.62 5.85
N SER A 345 -1.66 10.47 4.60
CA SER A 345 -0.87 9.84 3.54
C SER A 345 0.39 10.64 3.22
N ILE A 346 0.28 11.97 3.11
CA ILE A 346 1.43 12.86 2.93
C ILE A 346 2.41 12.66 4.08
N ALA A 347 1.96 12.73 5.34
CA ALA A 347 2.82 12.50 6.50
C ALA A 347 3.52 11.13 6.45
N GLY A 348 2.82 10.07 6.07
CA GLY A 348 3.39 8.74 5.87
C GLY A 348 4.50 8.72 4.81
N SER A 349 4.30 9.40 3.68
CA SER A 349 5.33 9.51 2.63
C SER A 349 6.55 10.33 3.09
N LEU A 350 6.36 11.36 3.93
CA LEU A 350 7.46 12.17 4.44
C LEU A 350 8.38 11.40 5.41
N GLN A 351 7.94 10.27 5.97
CA GLN A 351 8.77 9.44 6.87
C GLN A 351 10.01 8.85 6.20
N TYR A 352 10.06 8.78 4.86
CA TYR A 352 11.25 8.30 4.16
C TYR A 352 12.36 9.35 4.06
N ILE A 353 12.03 10.64 4.16
CA ILE A 353 12.98 11.75 3.98
C ILE A 353 14.20 11.65 4.91
N PRO A 354 14.04 11.42 6.23
CA PRO A 354 15.19 11.38 7.13
C PRO A 354 16.20 10.28 6.76
N PHE A 355 15.73 9.08 6.38
CA PHE A 355 16.60 7.99 5.94
C PHE A 355 17.24 8.28 4.58
N LEU A 356 16.49 8.80 3.61
CA LEU A 356 17.04 9.14 2.30
C LEU A 356 18.17 10.16 2.40
N TYR A 357 18.04 11.10 3.34
CA TYR A 357 19.03 12.16 3.57
C TYR A 357 20.25 11.67 4.36
N THR A 358 20.04 10.93 5.45
CA THR A 358 21.11 10.56 6.40
C THR A 358 21.70 9.17 6.17
N GLY A 359 20.92 8.23 5.64
CA GLY A 359 21.33 6.85 5.38
C GLY A 359 21.32 5.89 6.55
N ASN A 360 20.81 6.29 7.70
CA ASN A 360 20.68 5.44 8.88
C ASN A 360 19.33 5.67 9.58
N TRP A 361 19.04 4.83 10.57
CA TRP A 361 17.83 4.89 11.39
C TRP A 361 18.16 5.24 12.85
N ASP A 362 19.38 5.71 13.12
CA ASP A 362 19.88 5.97 14.47
C ASP A 362 19.20 7.22 15.06
N PRO A 363 19.18 7.39 16.40
CA PRO A 363 18.70 8.62 17.01
C PRO A 363 19.38 9.87 16.40
N PRO A 364 18.64 10.94 16.08
CA PRO A 364 17.27 11.25 16.49
C PRO A 364 16.17 10.82 15.49
N ILE A 365 16.48 10.01 14.47
CA ILE A 365 15.55 9.68 13.38
C ILE A 365 14.21 9.13 13.89
N PRO A 366 14.15 8.14 14.81
CA PRO A 366 12.87 7.61 15.30
C PRO A 366 11.94 8.69 15.89
N THR A 367 12.50 9.65 16.62
CA THR A 367 11.76 10.79 17.18
C THR A 367 11.21 11.69 16.09
N ILE A 368 11.98 11.95 15.03
CA ILE A 368 11.54 12.74 13.86
C ILE A 368 10.38 12.04 13.16
N LEU A 369 10.45 10.72 12.93
CA LEU A 369 9.38 9.96 12.29
C LEU A 369 8.06 10.03 13.07
N ASN A 370 8.16 9.89 14.40
CA ASN A 370 7.01 10.02 15.29
C ASN A 370 6.42 11.44 15.25
N ALA A 371 7.27 12.47 15.27
CA ALA A 371 6.84 13.87 15.17
C ALA A 371 6.13 14.16 13.84
N ILE A 372 6.62 13.62 12.72
CA ILE A 372 5.98 13.74 11.40
C ILE A 372 4.55 13.17 11.45
N MET A 373 4.38 11.96 11.99
CA MET A 373 3.07 11.31 12.03
C MET A 373 2.10 11.98 13.00
N VAL A 374 2.54 12.28 14.22
CA VAL A 374 1.74 13.00 15.22
C VAL A 374 1.34 14.38 14.70
N GLY A 375 2.28 15.11 14.11
CA GLY A 375 2.02 16.39 13.45
C GLY A 375 0.98 16.25 12.33
N GLY A 376 1.10 15.24 11.47
CA GLY A 376 0.11 14.94 10.42
C GLY A 376 -1.29 14.68 10.97
N VAL A 377 -1.42 13.90 12.05
CA VAL A 377 -2.70 13.65 12.71
C VAL A 377 -3.28 14.92 13.33
N LEU A 378 -2.47 15.72 14.02
CA LEU A 378 -2.91 16.98 14.63
C LEU A 378 -3.36 18.00 13.57
N ILE A 379 -2.58 18.17 12.50
CA ILE A 379 -2.94 19.04 11.37
C ILE A 379 -4.25 18.56 10.74
N SER A 380 -4.41 17.25 10.55
CA SER A 380 -5.65 16.67 10.05
C SER A 380 -6.85 17.03 10.92
N LEU A 381 -6.74 16.85 12.24
CA LEU A 381 -7.81 17.20 13.18
C LEU A 381 -8.14 18.70 13.14
N LEU A 382 -7.13 19.57 13.13
CA LEU A 382 -7.32 21.01 13.04
C LEU A 382 -8.06 21.41 11.77
N VAL A 383 -7.61 20.93 10.60
CA VAL A 383 -8.24 21.26 9.30
C VAL A 383 -9.69 20.76 9.27
N VAL A 384 -9.97 19.57 9.79
CA VAL A 384 -11.34 19.02 9.87
C VAL A 384 -12.24 19.88 10.78
N VAL A 385 -11.74 20.32 11.93
CA VAL A 385 -12.49 21.19 12.85
C VAL A 385 -12.78 22.55 12.22
N PHE A 386 -11.79 23.18 11.59
CA PHE A 386 -11.98 24.47 10.92
C PHE A 386 -12.94 24.38 9.74
N GLN A 387 -12.84 23.32 8.91
CA GLN A 387 -13.77 23.12 7.79
C GLN A 387 -15.23 23.08 8.25
N ARG A 388 -15.54 22.40 9.37
CA ARG A 388 -16.90 22.33 9.90
C ARG A 388 -17.46 23.70 10.29
N ARG A 389 -16.62 24.60 10.80
CA ARG A 389 -17.03 25.96 11.19
C ARG A 389 -17.48 26.83 10.01
N PHE A 390 -17.01 26.55 8.80
CA PHE A 390 -17.37 27.30 7.58
C PHE A 390 -18.56 26.70 6.81
N ILE A 391 -19.06 25.52 7.18
CA ILE A 391 -20.23 24.87 6.54
C ILE A 391 -21.51 25.10 7.36
N VAL A 392 -21.39 25.55 8.61
CA VAL A 392 -22.51 25.83 9.53
C VAL A 392 -22.95 27.32 9.48
N LYS A 393 -22.43 28.08 8.51
CA LYS A 393 -22.97 29.39 8.09
C LYS A 393 -23.43 29.25 6.64
#